data_AF-A0A1M5W415-F1
#
_entry.id   AF-A0A1M5W415-F1
#
_cell.length_a   1.000
_cell.length_b   1.000
_cell.length_c   1.000
_cell.angle_alpha   90.00
_cell.angle_beta   90.00
_cell.angle_gamma   90.00
#
_symmetry.space_group_name_H-M   'P 1'
#
loop_
_entity.id
_entity.type
_entity.pdbx_description
1 polymer ?
#
loop_
_entity_poly.entity_id
_entity_poly.type
_entity_poly.pdbx_seq_one_letter_code
_entity_poly.pdbx_strand_id
1 'polypeptide(L)'
;MTLTQKTLEIATAQIGVEEIPRNSNSGPEVEIYLRSVGLSKGYAWCMAFVYWCTQKAALQINAKNPLKKTAGVLDQYNSRPLLVKKTPQPGDVFIMDFNNGAGHTGFVEKVTGNTIYTIEGNTNDAGGREGYKVARRKRDIKSVKGFLRLQN
;
A
#
# COMPACT_ATOMS: atom_id res chain seq x y z
N MET A 1 -2.41 9.91 -18.57
CA MET A 1 -2.66 9.19 -17.30
C MET A 1 -1.48 9.43 -16.39
N THR A 2 -1.71 9.87 -15.15
CA THR A 2 -0.63 10.13 -14.17
C THR A 2 -0.16 8.82 -13.52
N LEU A 3 1.00 8.85 -12.85
CA LEU A 3 1.47 7.71 -12.06
C LEU A 3 0.45 7.30 -11.01
N THR A 4 -0.13 8.28 -10.32
CA THR A 4 -1.18 8.06 -9.30
C THR A 4 -2.38 7.31 -9.87
N GLN A 5 -2.90 7.75 -11.02
CA GLN A 5 -4.03 7.10 -11.69
C GLN A 5 -3.69 5.66 -12.08
N LYS A 6 -2.52 5.43 -12.68
CA LYS A 6 -2.12 4.09 -13.13
C LYS A 6 -1.83 3.14 -11.97
N THR A 7 -1.23 3.64 -10.90
CA THR A 7 -1.01 2.87 -9.67
C THR A 7 -2.33 2.39 -9.08
N LEU A 8 -3.35 3.26 -9.01
CA LEU A 8 -4.69 2.87 -8.54
C LEU A 8 -5.36 1.85 -9.45
N GLU A 9 -5.25 2.00 -10.78
CA GLU A 9 -5.77 1.03 -11.75
C GLU A 9 -5.16 -0.37 -11.49
N ILE A 10 -3.84 -0.43 -11.34
CA ILE A 10 -3.12 -1.69 -11.06
C ILE A 10 -3.54 -2.26 -9.71
N ALA A 11 -3.59 -1.44 -8.65
CA ALA A 11 -3.99 -1.88 -7.31
C ALA A 11 -5.42 -2.45 -7.30
N THR A 12 -6.34 -1.80 -8.03
CA THR A 12 -7.73 -2.25 -8.18
C THR A 12 -7.80 -3.62 -8.83
N ALA A 13 -6.98 -3.87 -9.86
CA ALA A 13 -6.91 -5.17 -10.52
C ALA A 13 -6.34 -6.29 -9.64
N GLN A 14 -5.75 -5.98 -8.47
CA GLN A 14 -5.25 -7.00 -7.53
C GLN A 14 -6.26 -7.36 -6.44
N ILE A 15 -7.42 -6.70 -6.36
CA ILE A 15 -8.45 -7.02 -5.36
C ILE A 15 -8.84 -8.51 -5.49
N GLY A 16 -8.82 -9.22 -4.36
CA GLY A 16 -9.12 -10.66 -4.30
C GLY A 16 -7.89 -11.56 -4.36
N VAL A 17 -6.70 -11.05 -4.72
CA VAL A 17 -5.45 -11.79 -4.55
C VAL A 17 -5.26 -12.12 -3.07
N GLU A 18 -4.99 -13.38 -2.77
CA GLU A 18 -4.83 -13.87 -1.41
C GLU A 18 -3.58 -14.75 -1.24
N GLU A 19 -3.19 -14.92 0.01
CA GLU A 19 -2.14 -15.84 0.42
C GLU A 19 -2.57 -17.30 0.22
N ILE A 20 -1.61 -18.14 -0.15
CA ILE A 20 -1.80 -19.57 -0.38
C ILE A 20 -0.68 -20.33 0.35
N PRO A 21 -0.98 -21.03 1.46
CA PRO A 21 -2.27 -21.04 2.19
C PRO A 21 -2.56 -19.70 2.89
N ARG A 22 -3.80 -19.45 3.28
CA ARG A 22 -4.18 -18.22 4.00
C ARG A 22 -3.42 -18.08 5.33
N ASN A 23 -3.05 -16.84 5.68
CA ASN A 23 -2.30 -16.48 6.89
C ASN A 23 -0.87 -17.05 6.92
N SER A 24 -0.27 -17.24 5.74
CA SER A 24 1.11 -17.71 5.59
C SER A 24 2.08 -16.61 5.16
N ASN A 25 1.59 -15.40 4.86
CA ASN A 25 2.36 -14.36 4.19
C ASN A 25 3.10 -14.88 2.93
N SER A 26 2.48 -15.84 2.24
CA SER A 26 3.05 -16.56 1.09
C SER A 26 1.97 -16.78 0.03
N GLY A 27 2.39 -17.06 -1.20
CA GLY A 27 1.49 -17.27 -2.34
C GLY A 27 2.09 -16.71 -3.63
N PRO A 28 1.64 -17.14 -4.82
CA PRO A 28 2.29 -16.80 -6.08
C PRO A 28 2.45 -15.29 -6.30
N GLU A 29 1.38 -14.53 -6.09
CA GLU A 29 1.36 -13.06 -6.25
C GLU A 29 1.98 -12.34 -5.05
N VAL A 30 1.72 -12.82 -3.82
CA VAL A 30 2.29 -12.26 -2.59
C VAL A 30 3.82 -12.27 -2.64
N GLU A 31 4.39 -13.37 -3.14
CA GLU A 31 5.83 -13.49 -3.35
C GLU A 31 6.36 -12.55 -4.45
N ILE A 32 5.57 -12.24 -5.48
CA ILE A 32 5.94 -11.22 -6.47
C ILE A 32 6.04 -9.84 -5.81
N TYR A 33 5.08 -9.49 -4.94
CA TYR A 33 5.12 -8.23 -4.20
C TYR A 33 6.35 -8.17 -3.30
N LEU A 34 6.63 -9.21 -2.52
CA LEU A 34 7.78 -9.28 -1.61
C LEU A 34 9.11 -9.22 -2.37
N ARG A 35 9.26 -9.95 -3.48
CA ARG A 35 10.46 -9.89 -4.33
C ARG A 35 10.69 -8.50 -4.91
N SER A 36 9.64 -7.72 -5.16
CA SER A 36 9.77 -6.35 -5.67
C SER A 36 10.55 -5.43 -4.75
N VAL A 37 10.62 -5.75 -3.45
CA VAL A 37 11.40 -5.05 -2.44
C VAL A 37 12.58 -5.86 -1.92
N GLY A 38 12.89 -7.01 -2.53
CA GLY A 38 14.04 -7.86 -2.21
C GLY A 38 13.82 -8.84 -1.06
N LEU A 39 12.57 -9.15 -0.71
CA LEU A 39 12.24 -10.12 0.34
C LEU A 39 11.76 -11.45 -0.23
N SER A 40 11.96 -12.52 0.54
CA SER A 40 11.34 -13.83 0.33
C SER A 40 9.94 -13.87 0.98
N LYS A 41 9.25 -15.01 0.89
CA LYS A 41 7.94 -15.23 1.53
C LYS A 41 8.00 -15.19 3.07
N GLY A 42 6.84 -15.02 3.71
CA GLY A 42 6.69 -15.05 5.17
C GLY A 42 6.70 -13.66 5.83
N TYR A 43 7.07 -12.62 5.10
CA TYR A 43 7.04 -11.23 5.59
C TYR A 43 5.69 -10.57 5.34
N ALA A 44 5.29 -9.67 6.24
CA ALA A 44 4.18 -8.75 6.00
C ALA A 44 4.40 -7.97 4.69
N TRP A 45 3.35 -7.85 3.88
CA TRP A 45 3.48 -7.50 2.46
C TRP A 45 2.68 -6.26 2.03
N CYS A 46 2.05 -5.53 2.97
CA CYS A 46 1.25 -4.34 2.64
C CYS A 46 2.06 -3.26 1.89
N MET A 47 3.24 -2.89 2.40
CA MET A 47 4.11 -1.91 1.74
C MET A 47 4.79 -2.48 0.48
N ALA A 48 5.10 -3.78 0.48
CA ALA A 48 5.63 -4.45 -0.70
C ALA A 48 4.62 -4.43 -1.86
N PHE A 49 3.34 -4.63 -1.57
CA PHE A 49 2.23 -4.47 -2.51
C PHE A 49 2.13 -3.04 -3.06
N VAL A 50 2.18 -2.02 -2.19
CA VAL A 50 2.16 -0.61 -2.60
C VAL A 50 3.35 -0.26 -3.50
N TYR A 51 4.55 -0.71 -3.12
CA TYR A 51 5.75 -0.50 -3.92
C TYR A 51 5.64 -1.17 -5.29
N TRP A 52 5.21 -2.44 -5.33
CA TRP A 52 5.04 -3.19 -6.57
C TRP A 52 4.03 -2.54 -7.52
N CYS A 53 2.86 -2.12 -7.01
CA CYS A 53 1.84 -1.44 -7.84
C CYS A 53 2.41 -0.16 -8.47
N THR A 54 3.10 0.64 -7.65
CA THR A 54 3.71 1.90 -8.11
C THR A 54 4.85 1.65 -9.09
N GLN A 55 5.66 0.62 -8.87
CA GLN A 55 6.75 0.24 -9.76
C GLN A 55 6.24 -0.25 -11.11
N LYS A 56 5.19 -1.09 -11.12
CA LYS A 56 4.55 -1.58 -12.34
C LYS A 56 3.92 -0.43 -13.13
N ALA A 57 3.25 0.50 -12.43
CA ALA A 57 2.72 1.71 -13.05
C ALA A 57 3.83 2.56 -13.68
N ALA A 58 4.89 2.85 -12.91
CA ALA A 58 6.03 3.64 -13.36
C ALA A 58 6.68 3.07 -14.63
N LEU A 59 6.88 1.75 -14.70
CA LEU A 59 7.40 1.09 -15.90
C LEU A 59 6.47 1.24 -17.11
N GLN A 60 5.15 1.10 -16.91
CA GLN A 60 4.18 1.17 -18.01
C GLN A 60 4.00 2.57 -18.60
N ILE A 61 4.30 3.62 -17.84
CA ILE A 61 4.17 5.01 -18.29
C ILE A 61 5.52 5.72 -18.46
N ASN A 62 6.63 4.97 -18.41
CA ASN A 62 8.00 5.48 -18.49
C ASN A 62 8.30 6.61 -17.48
N ALA A 63 7.86 6.44 -16.22
CA ALA A 63 8.11 7.35 -15.12
C ALA A 63 9.07 6.74 -14.08
N LYS A 64 9.55 7.57 -13.16
CA LYS A 64 10.30 7.10 -11.98
C LYS A 64 9.32 6.73 -10.86
N ASN A 65 9.64 5.67 -10.13
CA ASN A 65 8.95 5.34 -8.89
C ASN A 65 9.53 6.18 -7.73
N PRO A 66 8.76 7.09 -7.11
CA PRO A 66 9.27 7.97 -6.06
C PRO A 66 9.39 7.27 -4.70
N LEU A 67 8.82 6.07 -4.53
CA LEU A 67 8.84 5.33 -3.27
C LEU A 67 10.25 4.77 -2.96
N LYS A 68 10.46 4.42 -1.70
CA LYS A 68 11.65 3.68 -1.28
C LYS A 68 11.39 2.20 -1.55
N LYS A 69 12.38 1.48 -2.06
CA LYS A 69 12.30 0.02 -2.19
C LYS A 69 12.43 -0.62 -0.80
N THR A 70 11.32 -0.76 -0.09
CA THR A 70 11.26 -1.27 1.29
C THR A 70 9.89 -1.89 1.59
N ALA A 71 9.84 -2.86 2.51
CA ALA A 71 8.59 -3.35 3.11
C ALA A 71 8.23 -2.61 4.42
N GLY A 72 9.14 -1.78 4.95
CA GLY A 72 8.91 -1.06 6.20
C GLY A 72 8.01 0.16 5.99
N VAL A 73 6.82 0.16 6.57
CA VAL A 73 5.84 1.26 6.44
C VAL A 73 6.38 2.58 7.01
N LEU A 74 6.93 2.56 8.23
CA LEU A 74 7.49 3.78 8.84
C LEU A 74 8.83 4.18 8.19
N ASP A 75 9.62 3.21 7.72
CA ASP A 75 10.82 3.48 6.91
C ASP A 75 10.46 4.21 5.61
N GLN A 76 9.39 3.78 4.94
CA GLN A 76 8.86 4.45 3.76
C GLN A 76 8.42 5.89 4.06
N TYR A 77 7.68 6.11 5.15
CA TYR A 77 7.21 7.44 5.54
C TYR A 77 8.38 8.38 5.89
N ASN A 78 9.31 7.92 6.73
CA ASN A 78 10.43 8.73 7.23
C ASN A 78 11.45 9.05 6.12
N SER A 79 11.63 8.15 5.15
CA SER A 79 12.61 8.34 4.06
C SER A 79 12.11 9.21 2.89
N ARG A 80 10.85 9.66 2.91
CA ARG A 80 10.23 10.46 1.84
C ARG A 80 9.46 11.69 2.37
N PRO A 81 10.09 12.58 3.16
CA PRO A 81 9.40 13.72 3.76
C PRO A 81 8.74 14.66 2.73
N LEU A 82 9.32 14.79 1.52
CA LEU A 82 8.78 15.63 0.45
C LEU A 82 7.44 15.13 -0.11
N LEU A 83 7.16 13.83 -0.01
CA LEU A 83 5.89 13.25 -0.46
C LEU A 83 4.79 13.41 0.61
N VAL A 84 5.15 13.71 1.85
CA VAL A 84 4.22 13.71 2.99
C VAL A 84 3.19 14.82 2.87
N LYS A 85 1.92 14.46 3.05
CA LYS A 85 0.76 15.34 3.11
C LYS A 85 -0.07 15.02 4.35
N LYS A 86 -0.82 16.02 4.82
CA LYS A 86 -1.73 15.91 5.98
C LYS A 86 -3.18 15.65 5.58
N THR A 87 -3.56 16.02 4.35
CA THR A 87 -4.91 15.82 3.82
C THR A 87 -4.91 14.78 2.72
N PRO A 88 -5.82 13.79 2.75
CA PRO A 88 -5.86 12.73 1.75
C PRO A 88 -6.42 13.21 0.41
N GLN A 89 -5.93 12.61 -0.67
CA GLN A 89 -6.53 12.63 -1.99
C GLN A 89 -6.56 11.21 -2.58
N PRO A 90 -7.48 10.92 -3.52
CA PRO A 90 -7.43 9.68 -4.29
C PRO A 90 -6.04 9.43 -4.89
N GLY A 91 -5.51 8.25 -4.60
CA GLY A 91 -4.23 7.71 -5.03
C GLY A 91 -3.05 8.03 -4.12
N ASP A 92 -3.26 8.79 -3.05
CA ASP A 92 -2.26 8.89 -1.98
C ASP A 92 -2.05 7.51 -1.32
N VAL A 93 -0.82 7.25 -0.87
CA VAL A 93 -0.50 6.11 0.00
C VAL A 93 -0.75 6.55 1.45
N PHE A 94 -1.70 5.94 2.15
CA PHE A 94 -1.92 6.28 3.56
C PHE A 94 -0.91 5.53 4.45
N ILE A 95 -0.53 6.12 5.56
CA ILE A 95 0.41 5.54 6.53
C ILE A 95 -0.25 5.49 7.90
N MET A 96 -0.43 4.28 8.43
CA MET A 96 -0.80 4.06 9.84
C MET A 96 0.44 3.70 10.65
N ASP A 97 0.45 4.15 11.89
CA ASP A 97 1.51 3.89 12.86
C ASP A 97 0.89 3.29 14.11
N PHE A 98 1.25 2.04 14.41
CA PHE A 98 0.76 1.30 15.57
C PHE A 98 1.78 1.28 16.71
N ASN A 99 2.81 2.14 16.64
CA ASN A 99 3.97 2.17 17.53
C ASN A 99 4.86 0.92 17.43
N ASN A 100 6.02 0.96 18.11
CA ASN A 100 6.99 -0.14 18.18
C ASN A 100 7.46 -0.68 16.81
N GLY A 101 7.53 0.21 15.80
CA GLY A 101 7.96 -0.15 14.45
C GLY A 101 6.89 -0.86 13.59
N ALA A 102 5.69 -1.06 14.12
CA ALA A 102 4.57 -1.63 13.37
C ALA A 102 3.76 -0.53 12.68
N GLY A 103 3.40 -0.76 11.42
CA GLY A 103 2.56 0.15 10.65
C GLY A 103 1.79 -0.59 9.58
N HIS A 104 0.82 0.08 8.98
CA HIS A 104 0.03 -0.44 7.87
C HIS A 104 -0.18 0.62 6.81
N THR A 105 -0.40 0.18 5.58
CA THR A 105 -0.50 1.07 4.43
C THR A 105 -1.33 0.47 3.30
N GLY A 106 -1.66 1.31 2.33
CA GLY A 106 -2.40 1.00 1.13
C GLY A 106 -2.69 2.29 0.38
N PHE A 107 -3.51 2.20 -0.66
CA PHE A 107 -3.89 3.36 -1.46
C PHE A 107 -5.23 3.92 -1.00
N VAL A 108 -5.37 5.24 -1.01
CA VAL A 108 -6.65 5.93 -0.91
C VAL A 108 -7.36 5.82 -2.25
N GLU A 109 -8.50 5.13 -2.33
CA GLU A 109 -9.34 5.06 -3.54
C GLU A 109 -10.30 6.26 -3.61
N LYS A 110 -10.89 6.64 -2.48
CA LYS A 110 -11.89 7.72 -2.38
C LYS A 110 -11.87 8.37 -1.00
N VAL A 111 -12.23 9.65 -0.92
CA VAL A 111 -12.40 10.41 0.34
C VAL A 111 -13.87 10.83 0.47
N THR A 112 -14.46 10.71 1.67
CA THR A 112 -15.82 11.17 1.97
C THR A 112 -15.90 11.62 3.43
N GLY A 113 -16.02 12.93 3.65
CA GLY A 113 -15.94 13.52 4.99
C GLY A 113 -14.64 13.11 5.68
N ASN A 114 -14.75 12.53 6.88
CA ASN A 114 -13.60 12.04 7.66
C ASN A 114 -13.21 10.60 7.36
N THR A 115 -13.80 9.97 6.34
CA THR A 115 -13.53 8.58 5.96
C THR A 115 -12.77 8.53 4.64
N ILE A 116 -11.74 7.68 4.59
CA ILE A 116 -11.12 7.23 3.35
C ILE A 116 -11.55 5.80 3.04
N TYR A 117 -11.78 5.55 1.76
CA TYR A 117 -11.94 4.22 1.18
C TYR A 117 -10.60 3.84 0.59
N THR A 118 -10.12 2.63 0.88
CA THR A 118 -8.74 2.24 0.59
C THR A 118 -8.67 0.89 -0.11
N ILE A 119 -7.57 0.65 -0.83
CA ILE A 119 -7.17 -0.66 -1.35
C ILE A 119 -5.87 -1.05 -0.66
N GLU A 120 -5.89 -2.17 0.05
CA GLU A 120 -4.82 -2.57 0.96
C GLU A 120 -4.43 -4.02 0.70
N GLY A 121 -3.13 -4.32 0.66
CA GLY A 121 -2.60 -5.68 0.73
C GLY A 121 -2.41 -6.12 2.18
N ASN A 122 -2.23 -7.42 2.42
CA ASN A 122 -2.03 -8.01 3.75
C ASN A 122 -3.14 -7.60 4.74
N THR A 123 -4.38 -7.57 4.26
CA THR A 123 -5.58 -7.23 5.04
C THR A 123 -6.65 -8.30 4.94
N ASN A 124 -7.75 -8.14 5.66
CA ASN A 124 -8.92 -9.02 5.60
C ASN A 124 -10.22 -8.24 5.77
N ASP A 125 -11.35 -8.90 5.58
CA ASP A 125 -12.68 -8.28 5.74
C ASP A 125 -12.99 -7.98 7.21
N ALA A 126 -12.34 -8.67 8.15
CA ALA A 126 -12.57 -8.55 9.59
C ALA A 126 -11.86 -7.33 10.24
N GLY A 127 -10.96 -6.64 9.54
CA GLY A 127 -10.26 -5.47 10.07
C GLY A 127 -9.19 -5.76 11.12
N GLY A 128 -8.76 -7.03 11.21
CA GLY A 128 -7.64 -7.42 12.06
C GLY A 128 -6.31 -6.80 11.61
N ARG A 129 -5.33 -6.81 12.52
CA ARG A 129 -3.97 -6.31 12.27
C ARG A 129 -3.22 -7.11 11.19
N GLU A 130 -3.48 -8.41 11.16
CA GLU A 130 -2.96 -9.33 10.14
C GLU A 130 -4.10 -9.70 9.20
N GLY A 131 -3.79 -9.84 7.91
CA GLY A 131 -4.75 -10.31 6.94
C GLY A 131 -4.11 -10.88 5.70
N TYR A 132 -4.86 -11.70 4.98
CA TYR A 132 -4.32 -12.62 3.99
C TYR A 132 -4.61 -12.22 2.54
N LYS A 133 -5.21 -11.06 2.27
CA LYS A 133 -5.63 -10.68 0.92
C LYS A 133 -5.50 -9.19 0.60
N VAL A 134 -5.64 -8.87 -0.69
CA VAL A 134 -5.90 -7.52 -1.17
C VAL A 134 -7.39 -7.25 -1.11
N ALA A 135 -7.81 -6.23 -0.36
CA ALA A 135 -9.22 -5.88 -0.20
C ALA A 135 -9.45 -4.38 -0.08
N ARG A 136 -10.72 -3.99 -0.30
CA ARG A 136 -11.18 -2.64 0.03
C ARG A 136 -11.46 -2.50 1.51
N ARG A 137 -11.08 -1.37 2.10
CA ARG A 137 -11.36 -1.04 3.51
C ARG A 137 -11.92 0.38 3.62
N LYS A 138 -12.47 0.67 4.80
CA LYS A 138 -12.80 2.03 5.23
C LYS A 138 -11.91 2.36 6.42
N ARG A 139 -11.30 3.55 6.43
CA ARG A 139 -10.47 4.05 7.53
C ARG A 139 -10.93 5.45 7.91
N ASP A 140 -10.91 5.75 9.20
CA ASP A 140 -11.05 7.14 9.68
C ASP A 140 -9.72 7.87 9.46
N ILE A 141 -9.75 9.10 8.94
CA ILE A 141 -8.56 9.91 8.73
C ILE A 141 -7.76 10.10 10.04
N LYS A 142 -8.43 10.14 11.20
CA LYS A 142 -7.78 10.25 12.52
C LYS A 142 -6.89 9.06 12.85
N SER A 143 -7.13 7.89 12.24
CA SER A 143 -6.31 6.69 12.43
C SER A 143 -5.05 6.66 11.57
N VAL A 144 -4.86 7.67 10.69
CA VAL A 144 -3.77 7.75 9.73
C VAL A 144 -2.74 8.80 10.19
N LYS A 145 -1.46 8.42 10.25
CA LYS A 145 -0.33 9.30 10.60
C LYS A 145 -0.08 10.37 9.52
N GLY A 146 -0.22 9.97 8.26
CA GLY A 146 -0.03 10.86 7.11
C GLY A 146 -0.24 10.14 5.79
N PHE A 147 -0.06 10.90 4.70
CA PHE A 147 -0.28 10.43 3.33
C PHE A 147 0.98 10.70 2.50
N LEU A 148 1.33 9.82 1.58
CA LEU A 148 2.39 10.06 0.60
C LEU A 148 1.75 10.29 -0.76
N ARG A 149 1.95 11.49 -1.32
CA ARG A 149 1.44 11.84 -2.64
C ARG A 149 2.49 11.53 -3.70
N LEU A 150 2.18 10.58 -4.59
CA LEU A 150 3.01 10.27 -5.75
C LEU A 150 2.95 11.46 -6.69
N GLN A 151 3.93 12.36 -6.63
CA GLN A 151 4.02 13.48 -7.55
C GLN A 151 4.48 12.94 -8.92
N ASN A 152 3.64 13.14 -9.94
CA ASN A 152 3.96 13.16 -11.37
C ASN A 152 2.87 13.95 -12.09
#